data_AF-A0A7Y3EIJ5-F1
#
_entry.id   AF-A0A7Y3EIJ5-F1
#
_cell.length_a   1.000
_cell.length_b   1.000
_cell.length_c   1.000
_cell.angle_alpha   90.00
_cell.angle_beta   90.00
_cell.angle_gamma   90.00
#
_symmetry.space_group_name_H-M   'P 1'
#
loop_
_entity.id
_entity.type
_entity.pdbx_description
1 polymer ?
#
loop_
_entity_poly.entity_id
_entity_poly.type
_entity_poly.pdbx_seq_one_letter_code
_entity_poly.pdbx_strand_id
1 'polypeptide(L)'
;MSFSFKFLPVKDLIFSVIPTIGTYLGYLQGVTPDLLANKYVAIGVGLVASIILAFVFYKENVKSYKRSLAEILATGYVMNFTERMGRLLQSKLPYKILIDDLEGQPISPDNIYVEIAIPKSMQALKDYANTVDEETTTVFLEDPSSGQPIWLRGKLEKDDLYIYDFPRTLFALRNYLKADFSNPKKEAKRSKKIFAYFSDKVDELREERISDFLSNRINFKTI
;
A
#
# COMPACT_ATOMS: atom_id res chain seq x y z
N MET A 1 -2.32 -17.55 20.97
CA MET A 1 -1.64 -16.79 19.90
C MET A 1 -1.03 -17.80 18.94
N SER A 2 -1.47 -17.87 17.68
CA SER A 2 -0.80 -18.73 16.69
C SER A 2 0.46 -18.02 16.21
N PHE A 3 1.62 -18.60 16.49
CA PHE A 3 2.88 -18.14 15.92
C PHE A 3 2.89 -18.49 14.42
N SER A 4 2.80 -17.47 13.57
CA SER A 4 2.95 -17.66 12.12
C SER A 4 4.42 -17.48 11.75
N PHE A 5 5.07 -18.57 11.34
CA PHE A 5 6.47 -18.59 10.87
C PHE A 5 6.68 -17.90 9.51
N LYS A 6 5.62 -17.35 8.90
CA LYS A 6 5.65 -16.75 7.56
C LYS A 6 6.58 -15.53 7.45
N PHE A 7 6.92 -14.92 8.59
CA PHE A 7 7.80 -13.74 8.69
C PHE A 7 9.09 -14.00 9.46
N LEU A 8 9.36 -15.25 9.81
CA LEU A 8 10.65 -15.64 10.38
C LEU A 8 11.61 -15.88 9.21
N PRO A 9 12.67 -15.06 9.06
CA PRO A 9 13.69 -15.32 8.06
C PRO A 9 14.48 -16.54 8.52
N VAL A 10 14.01 -17.74 8.17
CA VAL A 10 14.63 -19.01 8.57
C VAL A 10 16.11 -19.00 8.15
N LYS A 11 16.43 -18.38 7.01
CA LYS A 11 17.81 -18.18 6.55
C LYS A 11 18.63 -17.32 7.51
N ASP A 12 18.16 -16.15 7.91
CA ASP A 12 18.91 -15.25 8.83
C ASP A 12 19.00 -15.82 10.24
N LEU A 13 17.97 -16.55 10.68
CA LEU A 13 17.98 -17.31 11.92
C LEU A 13 19.04 -18.42 11.86
N ILE A 14 19.15 -19.14 10.74
CA ILE A 14 20.21 -20.14 10.51
C ILE A 14 21.60 -19.47 10.51
N PHE A 15 21.75 -18.31 9.85
CA PHE A 15 23.03 -17.57 9.82
C PHE A 15 23.42 -16.97 11.17
N SER A 16 22.49 -16.74 12.10
CA SER A 16 22.84 -16.31 13.48
C SER A 16 23.02 -17.49 14.43
N VAL A 17 22.19 -18.53 14.29
CA VAL A 17 22.19 -19.70 15.18
C VAL A 17 23.33 -20.66 14.85
N ILE A 18 23.67 -20.90 13.57
CA ILE A 18 24.76 -21.82 13.19
C ILE A 18 26.13 -21.36 13.72
N PRO A 19 26.57 -20.10 13.56
CA PRO A 19 27.83 -19.64 14.15
C PRO A 19 27.80 -19.72 15.68
N THR A 20 26.64 -19.49 16.29
CA THR A 20 26.45 -19.58 17.74
C THR A 20 26.58 -21.05 18.22
N ILE A 21 25.98 -22.01 17.50
CA ILE A 21 26.15 -23.46 17.75
C ILE A 21 27.60 -23.89 17.52
N GLY A 22 28.25 -23.43 16.45
CA GLY A 22 29.66 -23.71 16.17
C GLY A 22 30.58 -23.18 17.27
N THR A 23 30.28 -21.99 17.79
CA THR A 23 30.99 -21.42 18.95
C THR A 23 30.77 -22.29 20.19
N TYR A 24 29.54 -22.75 20.48
CA TYR A 24 29.25 -23.64 21.60
C TYR A 24 29.86 -25.04 21.49
N LEU A 25 29.95 -25.61 20.29
CA LEU A 25 30.70 -26.85 20.05
C LEU A 25 32.20 -26.65 20.32
N GLY A 26 32.75 -25.49 19.96
CA GLY A 26 34.12 -25.08 20.34
C GLY A 26 34.32 -24.97 21.87
N TYR A 27 33.34 -24.44 22.61
CA TYR A 27 33.33 -24.39 24.08
C TYR A 27 33.33 -25.79 24.74
N LEU A 28 32.61 -26.75 24.13
CA LEU A 28 32.59 -28.16 24.58
C LEU A 28 33.91 -28.87 24.27
N GLN A 29 34.60 -28.48 23.19
CA GLN A 29 35.91 -29.02 22.79
C GLN A 29 37.12 -28.33 23.49
N GLY A 30 36.87 -27.41 24.43
CA GLY A 30 37.91 -26.85 25.31
C GLY A 30 38.49 -25.49 24.90
N VAL A 31 37.92 -24.83 23.88
CA VAL A 31 38.32 -23.48 23.47
C VAL A 31 37.47 -22.46 24.24
N THR A 32 37.89 -22.10 25.46
CA THR A 32 37.17 -21.16 26.34
C THR A 32 37.90 -19.82 26.40
N PRO A 33 37.24 -18.67 26.14
CA PRO A 33 37.75 -17.36 26.55
C PRO A 33 37.61 -17.18 28.08
N ASP A 34 38.65 -16.63 28.73
CA ASP A 34 38.74 -16.48 30.20
C ASP A 34 37.72 -15.51 30.85
N LEU A 35 36.81 -14.93 30.06
CA LEU A 35 35.86 -13.91 30.50
C LEU A 35 34.60 -14.46 31.20
N LEU A 36 34.27 -15.75 31.02
CA LEU A 36 33.11 -16.39 31.65
C LEU A 36 33.49 -17.76 32.20
N ALA A 37 33.91 -17.79 33.46
CA ALA A 37 34.41 -19.00 34.14
C ALA A 37 33.42 -20.18 34.21
N ASN A 38 32.12 -19.95 33.95
CA ASN A 38 31.10 -20.99 33.97
C ASN A 38 30.47 -21.20 32.58
N LYS A 39 30.78 -22.36 31.98
CA LYS A 39 30.29 -22.76 30.65
C LYS A 39 28.75 -22.74 30.54
N TYR A 40 28.04 -23.07 31.61
CA TYR A 40 26.57 -23.03 31.64
C TYR A 40 26.03 -21.60 31.65
N VAL A 41 26.75 -20.67 32.30
CA VAL A 41 26.40 -19.24 32.28
C VAL A 41 26.62 -18.65 30.88
N ALA A 42 27.72 -19.01 30.21
CA ALA A 42 27.95 -18.59 28.82
C ALA A 42 26.86 -19.10 27.86
N ILE A 43 26.44 -20.36 28.00
CA ILE A 43 25.32 -20.95 27.24
C ILE A 43 24.01 -20.21 27.52
N GLY A 44 23.72 -19.92 28.79
CA GLY A 44 22.55 -19.17 29.20
C GLY A 44 22.51 -17.77 28.60
N VAL A 45 23.63 -17.02 28.68
CA VAL A 45 23.72 -15.65 28.16
C VAL A 45 23.56 -15.62 26.64
N GLY A 46 24.24 -16.50 25.88
CA GLY A 46 24.12 -16.46 24.43
C GLY A 46 22.76 -16.96 23.92
N LEU A 47 22.08 -17.86 24.65
CA LEU A 47 20.70 -18.25 24.32
C LEU A 47 19.72 -17.08 24.55
N VAL A 48 19.86 -16.36 25.67
CA VAL A 48 19.06 -15.16 25.94
C VAL A 48 19.32 -14.07 24.89
N ALA A 49 20.59 -13.81 24.54
CA ALA A 49 20.96 -12.85 23.51
C ALA A 49 20.38 -13.24 22.13
N SER A 50 20.40 -14.52 21.78
CA SER A 50 19.83 -15.03 20.53
C SER A 50 18.31 -14.85 20.47
N ILE A 51 17.60 -15.08 21.57
CA ILE A 51 16.15 -14.83 21.66
C ILE A 51 15.85 -13.33 21.49
N ILE A 52 16.62 -12.45 22.13
CA ILE A 52 16.47 -11.00 22.00
C ILE A 52 16.69 -10.58 20.53
N LEU A 53 17.78 -11.04 19.90
CA LEU A 53 18.08 -10.77 18.50
C LEU A 53 16.97 -11.27 17.57
N ALA A 54 16.50 -12.50 17.75
CA ALA A 54 15.40 -13.06 16.96
C ALA A 54 14.13 -12.21 17.08
N PHE A 55 13.83 -11.68 18.27
CA PHE A 55 12.70 -10.80 18.49
C PHE A 55 12.87 -9.43 17.82
N VAL A 56 14.07 -8.86 17.84
CA VAL A 56 14.40 -7.61 17.12
C VAL A 56 14.24 -7.80 15.61
N PHE A 57 14.85 -8.85 15.04
CA PHE A 57 14.73 -9.16 13.61
C PHE A 57 13.30 -9.42 13.19
N TYR A 58 12.52 -10.14 13.99
CA TYR A 58 11.10 -10.35 13.70
C TYR A 58 10.33 -9.02 13.64
N LYS A 59 10.56 -8.11 14.60
CA LYS A 59 9.92 -6.79 14.61
C LYS A 59 10.28 -5.94 13.40
N GLU A 60 11.56 -5.94 13.00
CA GLU A 60 12.02 -5.20 11.82
C GLU A 60 11.45 -5.76 10.54
N ASN A 61 11.46 -7.09 10.36
CA ASN A 61 10.88 -7.75 9.19
C ASN A 61 9.38 -7.49 9.06
N VAL A 62 8.63 -7.56 10.16
CA VAL A 62 7.20 -7.24 10.15
C VAL A 62 6.95 -5.76 9.79
N LYS A 63 7.81 -4.84 10.25
CA LYS A 63 7.71 -3.42 9.89
C LYS A 63 8.02 -3.21 8.41
N SER A 64 9.09 -3.82 7.91
CA SER A 64 9.50 -3.79 6.51
C SER A 64 8.40 -4.34 5.60
N TYR A 65 7.86 -5.52 5.93
CA TYR A 65 6.75 -6.13 5.19
C TYR A 65 5.54 -5.20 5.04
N LYS A 66 5.10 -4.55 6.13
CA LYS A 66 3.95 -3.62 6.09
C LYS A 66 4.20 -2.41 5.21
N ARG A 67 5.44 -1.89 5.23
CA ARG A 67 5.87 -0.79 4.38
C ARG A 67 5.89 -1.23 2.91
N SER A 68 6.58 -2.33 2.60
CA SER A 68 6.66 -2.87 1.23
C SER A 68 5.27 -3.20 0.67
N LEU A 69 4.36 -3.73 1.47
CA LEU A 69 2.99 -3.98 1.03
C LEU A 69 2.26 -2.68 0.66
N ALA A 70 2.39 -1.63 1.47
CA ALA A 70 1.81 -0.33 1.16
C ALA A 70 2.40 0.27 -0.13
N GLU A 71 3.72 0.19 -0.29
CA GLU A 71 4.44 0.67 -1.48
C GLU A 71 4.02 -0.08 -2.74
N ILE A 72 3.87 -1.42 -2.68
CA ILE A 72 3.39 -2.23 -3.81
C ILE A 72 1.97 -1.80 -4.23
N LEU A 73 1.07 -1.59 -3.26
CA LEU A 73 -0.29 -1.14 -3.55
C LEU A 73 -0.30 0.28 -4.13
N ALA A 74 0.58 1.18 -3.66
CA ALA A 74 0.73 2.53 -4.18
C ALA A 74 1.22 2.52 -5.64
N THR A 75 2.30 1.77 -5.93
CA THR A 75 2.81 1.60 -7.29
C THR A 75 1.75 1.03 -8.23
N GLY A 76 1.06 -0.03 -7.80
CA GLY A 76 -0.02 -0.61 -8.59
C GLY A 76 -1.18 0.36 -8.84
N TYR A 77 -1.51 1.20 -7.86
CA TYR A 77 -2.55 2.22 -8.02
C TYR A 77 -2.14 3.31 -9.02
N VAL A 78 -0.94 3.89 -8.85
CA VAL A 78 -0.44 4.96 -9.72
C VAL A 78 -0.31 4.47 -11.17
N MET A 79 0.30 3.31 -11.38
CA MET A 79 0.50 2.78 -12.74
C MET A 79 -0.79 2.41 -13.46
N ASN A 80 -1.76 1.81 -12.76
CA ASN A 80 -2.97 1.29 -13.42
C ASN A 80 -4.10 2.33 -13.52
N PHE A 81 -4.19 3.25 -12.56
CA PHE A 81 -5.26 4.25 -12.54
C PHE A 81 -4.73 5.64 -12.91
N THR A 82 -3.84 6.21 -12.10
CA THR A 82 -3.39 7.60 -12.26
C THR A 82 -2.72 7.85 -13.61
N GLU A 83 -1.76 7.02 -14.01
CA GLU A 83 -1.06 7.16 -15.28
C GLU A 83 -1.98 6.96 -16.48
N ARG A 84 -2.86 5.95 -16.40
CA ARG A 84 -3.87 5.69 -17.43
C ARG A 84 -4.78 6.91 -17.58
N MET A 85 -5.25 7.47 -16.48
CA MET A 85 -6.09 8.66 -16.48
C MET A 85 -5.36 9.89 -17.02
N GLY A 86 -4.11 10.09 -16.63
CA GLY A 86 -3.28 11.18 -17.13
C GLY A 86 -3.15 11.15 -18.66
N ARG A 87 -2.87 9.97 -19.24
CA ARG A 87 -2.80 9.77 -20.70
C ARG A 87 -4.13 10.04 -21.39
N LEU A 88 -5.25 9.63 -20.79
CA LEU A 88 -6.58 9.93 -21.34
C LEU A 88 -6.83 11.44 -21.36
N LEU A 89 -6.54 12.14 -20.28
CA LEU A 89 -6.75 13.58 -20.25
C LEU A 89 -5.88 14.32 -21.30
N GLN A 90 -4.75 13.76 -21.72
CA GLN A 90 -3.91 14.33 -22.78
C GLN A 90 -4.45 14.12 -24.21
N SER A 91 -5.48 13.30 -24.41
CA SER A 91 -6.11 13.14 -25.72
C SER A 91 -6.65 14.47 -26.25
N LYS A 92 -6.71 14.61 -27.57
CA LYS A 92 -7.35 15.75 -28.26
C LYS A 92 -8.73 15.40 -28.81
N LEU A 93 -9.12 14.13 -28.72
CA LEU A 93 -10.37 13.63 -29.27
C LEU A 93 -11.44 13.62 -28.18
N PRO A 94 -12.68 14.02 -28.51
CA PRO A 94 -13.81 13.87 -27.59
C PRO A 94 -14.04 12.40 -27.22
N TYR A 95 -14.42 12.17 -25.97
CA TYR A 95 -14.79 10.87 -25.45
C TYR A 95 -16.27 10.62 -25.59
N LYS A 96 -16.65 9.38 -25.92
CA LYS A 96 -18.04 8.96 -25.75
C LYS A 96 -18.29 8.66 -24.28
N ILE A 97 -19.36 9.25 -23.74
CA ILE A 97 -19.81 9.00 -22.37
C ILE A 97 -21.04 8.12 -22.41
N LEU A 98 -21.09 7.10 -21.54
CA LEU A 98 -22.33 6.48 -21.10
C LEU A 98 -22.56 6.77 -19.61
N ILE A 99 -23.77 7.18 -19.25
CA ILE A 99 -24.20 7.39 -17.85
C ILE A 99 -25.39 6.48 -17.61
N ASP A 100 -25.29 5.56 -16.64
CA ASP A 100 -26.35 4.58 -16.36
C ASP A 100 -26.83 3.84 -17.63
N ASP A 101 -25.87 3.44 -18.48
CA ASP A 101 -26.07 2.77 -19.77
C ASP A 101 -26.81 3.60 -20.84
N LEU A 102 -27.04 4.89 -20.60
CA LEU A 102 -27.59 5.82 -21.58
C LEU A 102 -26.47 6.59 -22.28
N GLU A 103 -26.56 6.69 -23.62
CA GLU A 103 -25.61 7.49 -24.40
C GLU A 103 -25.73 8.98 -24.05
N GLY A 104 -24.63 9.53 -23.53
CA GLY A 104 -24.47 10.96 -23.29
C GLY A 104 -23.91 11.70 -24.49
N GLN A 105 -23.88 13.03 -24.41
CA GLN A 105 -23.14 13.83 -25.39
C GLN A 105 -21.63 13.56 -25.24
N PRO A 106 -20.88 13.56 -26.36
CA PRO A 106 -19.43 13.44 -26.30
C PRO A 106 -18.83 14.57 -25.46
N ILE A 107 -17.82 14.26 -24.65
CA ILE A 107 -17.15 15.25 -23.80
C ILE A 107 -15.75 15.54 -24.30
N SER A 108 -15.33 16.80 -24.26
CA SER A 108 -13.93 17.15 -24.47
C SER A 108 -13.11 16.70 -23.26
N PRO A 109 -11.89 16.16 -23.45
CA PRO A 109 -10.93 15.92 -22.38
C PRO A 109 -10.71 17.15 -21.47
N ASP A 110 -10.85 18.37 -22.01
CA ASP A 110 -10.70 19.64 -21.29
C ASP A 110 -11.78 19.92 -20.24
N ASN A 111 -12.93 19.24 -20.36
CA ASN A 111 -14.02 19.37 -19.41
C ASN A 111 -14.06 18.21 -18.39
N ILE A 112 -12.97 17.45 -18.28
CA ILE A 112 -12.88 16.33 -17.33
C ILE A 112 -11.95 16.70 -16.18
N TYR A 113 -12.49 16.64 -14.96
CA TYR A 113 -11.78 16.89 -13.71
C TYR A 113 -11.75 15.61 -12.87
N VAL A 114 -10.61 15.30 -12.28
CA VAL A 114 -10.44 14.07 -11.50
C VAL A 114 -9.98 14.41 -10.09
N GLU A 115 -10.77 14.04 -9.09
CA GLU A 115 -10.38 14.07 -7.68
C GLU A 115 -9.98 12.67 -7.23
N ILE A 116 -8.71 12.51 -6.85
CA ILE A 116 -8.18 11.31 -6.22
C ILE A 116 -8.05 11.56 -4.73
N ALA A 117 -8.86 10.88 -3.93
CA ALA A 117 -8.79 10.98 -2.49
C ALA A 117 -7.78 9.99 -1.90
N ILE A 118 -6.76 10.51 -1.22
CA ILE A 118 -5.72 9.74 -0.54
C ILE A 118 -6.06 9.68 0.96
N PRO A 119 -6.50 8.51 1.47
CA PRO A 119 -6.97 8.43 2.84
C PRO A 119 -5.84 8.42 3.86
N LYS A 120 -6.07 9.08 5.00
CA LYS A 120 -5.20 9.02 6.20
C LYS A 120 -5.51 7.83 7.08
N SER A 121 -6.68 7.21 6.92
CA SER A 121 -7.09 6.08 7.74
C SER A 121 -8.15 5.21 7.06
N MET A 122 -8.32 4.00 7.57
CA MET A 122 -9.38 3.10 7.10
C MET A 122 -10.79 3.68 7.30
N GLN A 123 -11.00 4.50 8.33
CA GLN A 123 -12.29 5.15 8.54
C GLN A 123 -12.55 6.21 7.48
N ALA A 124 -11.59 7.12 7.25
CA ALA A 124 -11.69 8.14 6.21
C ALA A 124 -11.93 7.54 4.81
N LEU A 125 -11.27 6.42 4.50
CA LEU A 125 -11.50 5.67 3.26
C LEU A 125 -12.94 5.16 3.14
N LYS A 126 -13.53 4.62 4.21
CA LYS A 126 -14.92 4.15 4.20
C LYS A 126 -15.90 5.30 4.07
N ASP A 127 -15.68 6.37 4.83
CA ASP A 127 -16.56 7.53 4.83
C ASP A 127 -16.61 8.13 3.43
N TYR A 128 -15.45 8.33 2.80
CA TYR A 128 -15.40 8.85 1.43
C TYR A 128 -15.94 7.88 0.38
N ALA A 129 -15.71 6.56 0.54
CA ALA A 129 -16.31 5.57 -0.34
C ALA A 129 -17.83 5.65 -0.33
N ASN A 130 -18.43 5.78 0.86
CA ASN A 130 -19.88 5.94 1.00
C ASN A 130 -20.36 7.25 0.37
N THR A 131 -19.68 8.37 0.61
CA THR A 131 -20.02 9.66 -0.03
C THR A 131 -19.98 9.56 -1.55
N VAL A 132 -18.93 8.96 -2.12
CA VAL A 132 -18.84 8.77 -3.58
C VAL A 132 -19.99 7.91 -4.08
N ASP A 133 -20.29 6.80 -3.41
CA ASP A 133 -21.39 5.92 -3.84
C ASP A 133 -22.78 6.58 -3.69
N GLU A 134 -22.97 7.53 -2.78
CA GLU A 134 -24.22 8.28 -2.59
C GLU A 134 -24.38 9.48 -3.55
N GLU A 135 -23.29 10.19 -3.86
CA GLU A 135 -23.32 11.45 -4.61
C GLU A 135 -22.97 11.31 -6.10
N THR A 136 -22.54 10.14 -6.55
CA THR A 136 -22.07 9.93 -7.92
C THR A 136 -22.77 8.76 -8.60
N THR A 137 -22.73 8.76 -9.93
CA THR A 137 -23.22 7.65 -10.76
C THR A 137 -22.07 6.93 -11.46
N THR A 138 -22.36 5.80 -12.09
CA THR A 138 -21.42 5.08 -12.94
C THR A 138 -21.29 5.80 -14.28
N VAL A 139 -20.06 6.15 -14.63
CA VAL A 139 -19.72 6.79 -15.89
C VAL A 139 -18.79 5.88 -16.66
N PHE A 140 -19.12 5.62 -17.92
CA PHE A 140 -18.26 4.90 -18.85
C PHE A 140 -17.63 5.89 -19.81
N LEU A 141 -16.30 5.96 -19.81
CA LEU A 141 -15.53 6.70 -20.80
C LEU A 141 -14.95 5.74 -21.82
N GLU A 142 -15.40 5.82 -23.07
CA GLU A 142 -14.83 5.05 -24.16
C GLU A 142 -13.72 5.86 -24.83
N ASP A 143 -12.48 5.37 -24.68
CA ASP A 143 -11.32 5.98 -25.33
C ASP A 143 -11.36 5.71 -26.84
N PRO A 144 -11.40 6.75 -27.69
CA PRO A 144 -11.48 6.59 -29.14
C PRO A 144 -10.25 5.85 -29.73
N SER A 145 -9.13 5.80 -29.01
CA SER A 145 -7.90 5.15 -29.48
C SER A 145 -7.87 3.64 -29.19
N SER A 146 -8.49 3.21 -28.09
CA SER A 146 -8.46 1.81 -27.64
C SER A 146 -9.82 1.10 -27.75
N GLY A 147 -10.92 1.84 -27.88
CA GLY A 147 -12.30 1.31 -27.90
C GLY A 147 -12.71 0.62 -26.61
N GLN A 148 -11.90 0.68 -25.55
CA GLN A 148 -12.18 0.03 -24.28
C GLN A 148 -12.82 1.03 -23.31
N PRO A 149 -14.03 0.76 -22.82
CA PRO A 149 -14.66 1.62 -21.83
C PRO A 149 -13.95 1.51 -20.48
N ILE A 150 -13.81 2.64 -19.80
CA ILE A 150 -13.28 2.73 -18.44
C ILE A 150 -14.41 3.10 -17.51
N TRP A 151 -14.57 2.30 -16.46
CA TRP A 151 -15.68 2.41 -15.52
C TRP A 151 -15.25 3.29 -14.36
N LEU A 152 -15.96 4.38 -14.18
CA LEU A 152 -15.61 5.44 -13.23
C LEU A 152 -16.83 5.84 -12.41
N ARG A 153 -16.58 6.49 -11.28
CA ARG A 153 -17.60 7.16 -10.49
C ARG A 153 -17.50 8.65 -10.75
N GLY A 154 -18.60 9.28 -11.13
CA GLY A 154 -18.58 10.70 -11.42
C GLY A 154 -19.96 11.33 -11.48
N LYS A 155 -19.96 12.65 -11.64
CA LYS A 155 -21.15 13.45 -11.86
C LYS A 155 -20.91 14.40 -13.02
N LEU A 156 -21.95 14.59 -13.82
CA LEU A 156 -21.97 15.57 -14.89
C LEU A 156 -22.64 16.84 -14.35
N GLU A 157 -21.92 17.95 -14.36
CA GLU A 157 -22.46 19.26 -14.01
C GLU A 157 -22.34 20.19 -15.22
N LYS A 158 -23.47 20.47 -15.86
CA LYS A 158 -23.52 21.20 -17.14
C LYS A 158 -22.71 20.46 -18.21
N ASP A 159 -21.55 21.00 -18.58
CA ASP A 159 -20.65 20.47 -19.60
C ASP A 159 -19.37 19.85 -19.02
N ASP A 160 -19.22 19.88 -17.69
CA ASP A 160 -18.06 19.38 -16.95
C ASP A 160 -18.35 18.03 -16.31
N LEU A 161 -17.42 17.08 -16.47
CA LEU A 161 -17.44 15.77 -15.82
C LEU A 161 -16.45 15.76 -14.66
N TYR A 162 -16.98 15.54 -13.47
CA TYR A 162 -16.20 15.37 -12.25
C TYR A 162 -16.12 13.89 -11.89
N ILE A 163 -14.92 13.32 -11.98
CA ILE A 163 -14.61 11.94 -11.61
C ILE A 163 -14.05 11.92 -10.20
N TYR A 164 -14.54 11.00 -9.39
CA TYR A 164 -14.08 10.77 -8.02
C TYR A 164 -13.51 9.36 -7.92
N ASP A 165 -12.25 9.26 -7.50
CA ASP A 165 -11.61 7.98 -7.23
C ASP A 165 -10.86 7.97 -5.91
N PHE A 166 -10.62 6.77 -5.42
CA PHE A 166 -9.88 6.51 -4.21
C PHE A 166 -9.27 5.09 -4.29
N PRO A 167 -8.15 4.84 -3.62
CA PRO A 167 -7.44 3.57 -3.72
C PRO A 167 -8.17 2.42 -3.01
N ARG A 168 -9.15 1.82 -3.67
CA ARG A 168 -9.91 0.64 -3.21
C ARG A 168 -9.01 -0.54 -2.83
N THR A 169 -7.81 -0.60 -3.41
CA THR A 169 -6.76 -1.58 -3.08
C THR A 169 -6.41 -1.60 -1.59
N LEU A 170 -6.57 -0.47 -0.88
CA LEU A 170 -6.35 -0.39 0.56
C LEU A 170 -7.36 -1.20 1.38
N PHE A 171 -8.56 -1.48 0.87
CA PHE A 171 -9.50 -2.39 1.56
C PHE A 171 -8.96 -3.82 1.63
N ALA A 172 -8.13 -4.23 0.66
CA ALA A 172 -7.53 -5.56 0.63
C ALA A 172 -6.51 -5.78 1.77
N LEU A 173 -5.99 -4.72 2.40
CA LEU A 173 -5.05 -4.82 3.51
C LEU A 173 -5.58 -5.69 4.66
N ARG A 174 -6.90 -5.72 4.88
CA ARG A 174 -7.55 -6.57 5.88
C ARG A 174 -7.27 -8.06 5.65
N ASN A 175 -7.18 -8.48 4.38
CA ASN A 175 -6.93 -9.87 4.00
C ASN A 175 -5.47 -10.28 4.27
N TYR A 176 -4.53 -9.35 4.08
CA TYR A 176 -3.09 -9.58 4.26
C TYR A 176 -2.59 -9.34 5.68
N LEU A 177 -3.23 -8.43 6.42
CA LEU A 177 -2.83 -7.97 7.76
C LEU A 177 -3.93 -8.25 8.80
N LYS A 178 -4.50 -9.46 8.78
CA LYS A 178 -5.61 -9.86 9.66
C LYS A 178 -5.39 -9.50 11.14
N ALA A 179 -4.18 -9.67 11.67
CA ALA A 179 -3.88 -9.36 13.07
C ALA A 179 -3.96 -7.86 13.42
N ASP A 180 -3.71 -6.97 12.45
CA ASP A 180 -3.77 -5.52 12.63
C ASP A 180 -5.17 -4.96 12.41
N PHE A 181 -5.98 -5.61 11.57
CA PHE A 181 -7.30 -5.14 11.15
C PHE A 181 -8.48 -5.93 11.76
N SER A 182 -8.25 -7.02 12.50
CA SER A 182 -9.32 -7.82 13.13
C SER A 182 -10.02 -7.12 14.30
N ASN A 183 -9.42 -6.09 14.89
CA ASN A 183 -9.99 -5.34 16.00
C ASN A 183 -10.14 -3.87 15.62
N PRO A 184 -11.34 -3.26 15.74
CA PRO A 184 -11.58 -1.88 15.34
C PRO A 184 -10.64 -0.85 15.99
N LYS A 185 -10.32 -1.01 17.28
CA LYS A 185 -9.40 -0.10 17.99
C LYS A 185 -7.97 -0.20 17.44
N LYS A 186 -7.53 -1.41 17.08
CA LYS A 186 -6.20 -1.63 16.47
C LYS A 186 -6.18 -1.11 15.03
N GLU A 187 -7.23 -1.37 14.26
CA GLU A 187 -7.39 -0.90 12.88
C GLU A 187 -7.24 0.61 12.78
N ALA A 188 -7.93 1.36 13.64
CA ALA A 188 -7.87 2.83 13.64
C ALA A 188 -6.45 3.38 13.79
N LYS A 189 -5.62 2.76 14.66
CA LYS A 189 -4.23 3.18 14.87
C LYS A 189 -3.28 2.64 13.82
N ARG A 190 -3.44 1.38 13.41
CA ARG A 190 -2.52 0.69 12.49
C ARG A 190 -2.71 1.11 11.05
N SER A 191 -3.95 1.36 10.62
CA SER A 191 -4.25 1.87 9.26
C SER A 191 -3.56 3.19 9.01
N LYS A 192 -3.60 4.15 9.95
CA LYS A 192 -2.89 5.44 9.83
C LYS A 192 -1.42 5.29 9.45
N LYS A 193 -0.72 4.35 10.09
CA LYS A 193 0.70 4.13 9.82
C LYS A 193 0.94 3.51 8.44
N ILE A 194 0.10 2.56 8.03
CA ILE A 194 0.24 1.90 6.73
C ILE A 194 -0.14 2.85 5.59
N PHE A 195 -1.20 3.63 5.80
CA PHE A 195 -1.69 4.60 4.84
C PHE A 195 -0.73 5.78 4.67
N ALA A 196 0.03 6.15 5.72
CA ALA A 196 1.15 7.07 5.58
C ALA A 196 2.21 6.54 4.60
N TYR A 197 2.66 5.28 4.74
CA TYR A 197 3.60 4.69 3.77
C TYR A 197 3.04 4.65 2.34
N PHE A 198 1.74 4.41 2.19
CA PHE A 198 1.07 4.47 0.89
C PHE A 198 1.09 5.90 0.32
N SER A 199 0.70 6.89 1.12
CA SER A 199 0.67 8.31 0.72
C SER A 199 2.06 8.79 0.34
N ASP A 200 3.05 8.54 1.19
CA ASP A 200 4.45 8.93 0.95
C ASP A 200 4.93 8.36 -0.40
N LYS A 201 4.59 7.09 -0.70
CA LYS A 201 4.98 6.47 -1.97
C LYS A 201 4.21 7.01 -3.17
N VAL A 202 2.92 7.34 -3.00
CA VAL A 202 2.14 8.02 -4.05
C VAL A 202 2.76 9.37 -4.37
N ASP A 203 3.14 10.15 -3.35
CA ASP A 203 3.74 11.47 -3.54
C ASP A 203 5.14 11.36 -4.19
N GLU A 204 5.98 10.41 -3.76
CA GLU A 204 7.25 10.10 -4.42
C GLU A 204 7.06 9.76 -5.91
N LEU A 205 6.14 8.84 -6.22
CA LEU A 205 5.87 8.43 -7.61
C LEU A 205 5.28 9.55 -8.45
N ARG A 206 4.51 10.46 -7.83
CA ARG A 206 4.03 11.66 -8.50
C ARG A 206 5.21 12.55 -8.84
N GLU A 207 6.07 12.89 -7.88
CA GLU A 207 7.23 13.75 -8.12
C GLU A 207 8.16 13.20 -9.21
N GLU A 208 8.42 11.89 -9.20
CA GLU A 208 9.26 11.22 -10.21
C GLU A 208 8.64 11.25 -11.62
N ARG A 209 7.31 11.21 -11.72
CA ARG A 209 6.58 11.08 -13.00
C ARG A 209 5.82 12.35 -13.41
N ILE A 210 5.97 13.43 -12.66
CA ILE A 210 5.24 14.70 -12.80
C ILE A 210 5.49 15.37 -14.16
N SER A 211 6.61 15.06 -14.84
CA SER A 211 6.89 15.61 -16.18
C SER A 211 6.04 15.00 -17.30
N ASP A 212 5.52 13.78 -17.13
CA ASP A 212 5.08 13.00 -18.29
C ASP A 212 3.56 12.92 -18.45
N PHE A 213 2.78 12.96 -17.36
CA PHE A 213 1.37 12.52 -17.42
C PHE A 213 0.33 13.36 -16.66
N LEU A 214 0.72 14.25 -15.75
CA LEU A 214 -0.25 14.93 -14.88
C LEU A 214 -0.62 16.30 -15.43
N SER A 215 -1.66 16.34 -16.27
CA SER A 215 -2.36 17.59 -16.51
C SER A 215 -2.85 18.16 -15.18
N ASN A 216 -2.86 19.49 -15.01
CA ASN A 216 -3.35 20.20 -13.82
C ASN A 216 -4.80 19.87 -13.40
N ARG A 217 -5.46 18.92 -14.10
CA ARG A 217 -6.83 18.45 -13.90
C ARG A 217 -6.96 17.22 -12.99
N ILE A 218 -5.86 16.55 -12.63
CA ILE A 218 -5.87 15.49 -11.60
C ILE A 218 -5.48 16.11 -10.26
N ASN A 219 -6.46 16.28 -9.39
CA ASN A 219 -6.28 16.80 -8.04
C ASN A 219 -6.16 15.66 -7.02
N PHE A 220 -5.09 15.67 -6.23
CA PHE A 220 -4.92 14.73 -5.13
C PHE A 220 -5.30 15.40 -3.82
N LYS A 221 -6.27 14.83 -3.13
CA LYS A 221 -6.82 15.39 -1.88
C LYS A 221 -6.63 14.41 -0.74
N THR A 222 -5.95 14.84 0.30
CA THR A 222 -5.79 14.00 1.49
C THR A 222 -7.03 14.07 2.37
N ILE A 223 -7.63 12.92 2.70
CA ILE A 223 -8.88 12.80 3.48
C ILE A 223 -8.69 12.04 4.80
#